data_AF-A0A8W8I0H4-F1
#
_entry.id   AF-A0A8W8I0H4-F1
#
_cell.length_a   1.000
_cell.length_b   1.000
_cell.length_c   1.000
_cell.angle_alpha   90.00
_cell.angle_beta   90.00
_cell.angle_gamma   90.00
#
_symmetry.space_group_name_H-M   'P 1'
#
loop_
_entity.id
_entity.type
_entity.pdbx_description
1 polymer ?
#
loop_
_entity_poly.entity_id
_entity_poly.type
_entity_poly.pdbx_seq_one_letter_code
_entity_poly.pdbx_strand_id
1 'polypeptide(L)'
;ATLNIPPFTHKCPWGKGKRLNASEVRKTRKIANLRIHVERAIQRLKCFKLLSNIIPLKLKPICNQMLKVAAFFCNIDKPLVKN
;
A
#
# COMPACT_ATOMS: atom_id res chain seq x y z
N ALA A 1 -0.24 15.13 3.50
CA ALA A 1 0.31 14.29 2.41
C ALA A 1 -0.79 14.03 1.39
N THR A 2 -0.51 14.16 0.09
CA THR A 2 -1.51 14.01 -0.99
C THR A 2 -1.43 12.61 -1.61
N LEU A 3 -2.57 11.94 -1.81
CA LEU A 3 -2.62 10.60 -2.40
C LEU A 3 -2.33 10.65 -3.91
N ASN A 4 -1.33 9.89 -4.38
CA ASN A 4 -0.98 9.84 -5.80
C ASN A 4 -1.87 8.81 -6.53
N ILE A 5 -2.93 9.31 -7.17
CA ILE A 5 -3.99 8.49 -7.77
C ILE A 5 -3.69 8.25 -9.27
N PRO A 6 -3.67 7.00 -9.76
CA PRO A 6 -3.28 6.72 -11.13
C PRO A 6 -4.32 7.24 -12.14
N PRO A 7 -3.88 7.74 -13.32
CA PRO A 7 -4.74 8.36 -14.32
C PRO A 7 -5.99 7.57 -14.72
N PHE A 8 -5.92 6.23 -14.77
CA PHE A 8 -7.06 5.38 -15.15
C PHE A 8 -8.24 5.40 -14.17
N THR A 9 -8.05 5.94 -12.97
CA THR A 9 -9.11 6.06 -11.95
C THR A 9 -9.80 7.42 -11.94
N HIS A 10 -9.30 8.38 -12.73
CA HIS A 10 -9.87 9.73 -12.77
C HIS A 10 -11.21 9.71 -13.53
N LYS A 11 -12.17 10.53 -13.10
CA LYS A 11 -13.45 10.67 -13.82
C LYS A 11 -13.19 11.31 -15.18
N CYS A 12 -13.46 10.59 -16.25
CA CYS A 12 -13.45 11.16 -17.60
C CYS A 12 -14.71 12.03 -17.81
N PRO A 13 -14.58 13.32 -18.17
CA PRO A 13 -15.73 14.18 -18.48
C PRO A 13 -16.56 13.68 -19.68
N TRP A 14 -15.99 12.78 -20.49
CA TRP A 14 -16.56 12.27 -21.74
C TRP A 14 -16.89 10.77 -21.71
N GLY A 15 -17.08 10.16 -20.53
CA GLY A 15 -17.55 8.77 -20.36
C GLY A 15 -16.49 7.74 -19.90
N LYS A 16 -16.95 6.63 -19.30
CA LYS A 16 -16.11 5.51 -18.83
C LYS A 16 -15.43 4.80 -20.01
N GLY A 17 -14.11 4.61 -19.96
CA GLY A 17 -13.40 3.69 -20.85
C GLY A 17 -12.67 4.28 -22.05
N LYS A 18 -12.12 5.51 -21.98
CA LYS A 18 -11.14 5.95 -22.99
C LYS A 18 -9.75 5.41 -22.68
N ARG A 19 -9.11 4.89 -23.74
CA ARG A 19 -7.73 4.39 -23.75
C ARG A 19 -6.80 5.46 -23.17
N LEU A 20 -5.92 5.06 -22.25
CA LEU A 20 -4.88 5.94 -21.72
C LEU A 20 -3.99 6.42 -22.86
N ASN A 21 -3.69 7.71 -22.91
CA ASN A 21 -2.69 8.20 -23.85
C ASN A 21 -1.28 7.71 -23.42
N ALA A 22 -0.30 7.79 -24.31
CA ALA A 22 1.04 7.29 -24.04
C ALA A 22 1.68 7.89 -22.76
N SER A 23 1.40 9.16 -22.45
CA SER A 23 1.90 9.82 -21.24
C SER A 23 1.23 9.30 -19.96
N GLU A 24 -0.07 9.03 -20.00
CA GLU A 24 -0.86 8.50 -18.89
C GLU A 24 -0.52 7.05 -18.60
N VAL A 25 -0.26 6.25 -19.64
CA VAL A 25 0.28 4.88 -19.49
C VAL A 25 1.62 4.92 -18.76
N ARG A 26 2.56 5.78 -19.19
CA ARG A 26 3.86 5.94 -18.53
C ARG A 26 3.72 6.38 -17.08
N LYS A 27 2.85 7.35 -16.79
CA LYS A 27 2.55 7.81 -15.43
C LYS A 27 1.98 6.67 -14.56
N THR A 28 0.99 5.95 -15.09
CA THR A 28 0.38 4.79 -14.41
C THR A 28 1.42 3.71 -14.11
N ARG A 29 2.27 3.36 -15.07
CA ARG A 29 3.35 2.38 -14.88
C ARG A 29 4.31 2.83 -13.78
N LYS A 30 4.71 4.11 -13.77
CA LYS A 30 5.58 4.65 -12.71
C LYS A 30 4.94 4.55 -11.33
N ILE A 31 3.66 4.92 -11.21
CA ILE A 31 2.90 4.81 -9.95
C ILE A 31 2.79 3.34 -9.51
N ALA A 32 2.45 2.44 -10.44
CA ALA A 32 2.32 1.00 -10.16
C ALA A 32 3.65 0.39 -9.68
N ASN A 33 4.78 0.74 -10.30
CA ASN A 33 6.10 0.28 -9.86
C ASN A 33 6.37 0.66 -8.39
N LEU A 34 6.06 1.90 -8.01
CA LEU A 34 6.18 2.35 -6.61
C LEU A 34 5.18 1.64 -5.69
N ARG A 35 3.94 1.45 -6.15
CA ARG A 35 2.86 0.81 -5.39
C ARG A 35 3.17 -0.64 -5.04
N ILE A 36 3.82 -1.38 -5.95
CA ILE A 36 4.25 -2.75 -5.71
C ILE A 36 5.15 -2.84 -4.47
N HIS A 37 6.04 -1.88 -4.25
CA HIS A 37 6.90 -1.88 -3.06
C HIS A 37 6.11 -1.66 -1.76
N VAL A 38 5.12 -0.76 -1.78
CA VAL A 38 4.21 -0.51 -0.65
C VAL A 38 3.36 -1.75 -0.36
N GLU A 39 2.81 -2.39 -1.40
CA GLU A 39 2.01 -3.61 -1.28
C GLU A 39 2.82 -4.76 -0.68
N ARG A 40 4.09 -4.93 -1.08
CA ARG A 40 5.01 -5.91 -0.47
C ARG A 40 5.28 -5.62 1.01
N ALA A 41 5.45 -4.35 1.39
CA ALA A 41 5.62 -3.98 2.81
C ALA A 41 4.36 -4.32 3.63
N ILE A 42 3.18 -3.99 3.09
CA ILE A 42 1.90 -4.34 3.72
C ILE A 42 1.73 -5.86 3.81
N GLN A 43 2.14 -6.60 2.78
CA GLN A 43 2.09 -8.06 2.77
C GLN A 43 2.94 -8.65 3.91
N ARG A 44 4.18 -8.19 4.09
CA ARG A 44 5.03 -8.61 5.23
C ARG A 44 4.38 -8.31 6.57
N LEU A 45 3.81 -7.11 6.73
CA LEU A 45 3.12 -6.73 7.97
C LEU A 45 1.93 -7.65 8.25
N LYS A 46 1.18 -8.04 7.22
CA LYS A 46 0.04 -8.97 7.34
C LYS A 46 0.45 -10.39 7.72
N CYS A 47 1.68 -10.83 7.41
CA CYS A 47 2.18 -12.16 7.78
C CYS A 47 2.22 -12.39 9.31
N PHE A 48 2.35 -11.33 10.11
CA PHE A 48 2.34 -11.43 11.57
C PHE A 48 0.97 -11.76 12.16
N LYS A 49 -0.12 -11.63 11.38
CA LYS A 49 -1.50 -11.94 11.79
C LYS A 49 -1.94 -11.28 13.12
N LEU A 50 -1.33 -10.16 13.50
CA LEU A 50 -1.53 -9.50 14.79
C LEU A 50 -2.97 -9.09 15.05
N LEU A 51 -3.70 -8.71 14.00
CA LEU A 51 -5.09 -8.26 14.06
C LEU A 51 -6.05 -9.23 13.37
N SER A 52 -5.61 -10.47 13.08
CA SER A 52 -6.42 -11.44 12.35
C SER A 52 -7.41 -12.19 13.24
N ASN A 53 -7.16 -12.23 14.55
CA ASN A 53 -8.00 -12.91 15.53
C ASN A 53 -8.90 -11.93 16.30
N ILE A 54 -9.85 -12.46 17.06
CA ILE A 54 -10.70 -11.67 17.94
C ILE A 54 -9.83 -10.95 18.98
N ILE A 55 -9.87 -9.62 18.99
CA ILE A 55 -9.14 -8.80 19.95
C ILE A 55 -10.11 -8.30 21.02
N PRO A 56 -9.89 -8.61 22.31
CA PRO A 56 -10.64 -8.03 23.40
C PRO A 56 -10.58 -6.49 23.36
N LEU A 57 -11.71 -5.82 23.62
CA LEU A 57 -11.78 -4.34 23.63
C LEU A 57 -10.77 -3.69 24.59
N LYS A 58 -10.40 -4.39 25.67
CA LYS A 58 -9.36 -3.96 26.63
C LYS A 58 -7.99 -3.76 25.98
N LEU A 59 -7.69 -4.46 24.88
CA LEU A 59 -6.41 -4.37 24.16
C LEU A 59 -6.41 -3.32 23.04
N LYS A 60 -7.55 -2.68 22.76
CA LYS A 60 -7.68 -1.59 21.76
C LYS A 60 -6.57 -0.53 21.85
N PRO A 61 -6.18 0.01 23.03
CA PRO A 61 -5.15 1.03 23.09
C PRO A 61 -3.75 0.53 22.67
N ILE A 62 -3.48 -0.77 22.79
CA ILE A 62 -2.17 -1.38 22.53
C ILE A 62 -2.03 -1.81 21.06
N CYS A 63 -3.14 -2.00 20.33
CA CYS A 63 -3.12 -2.41 18.91
C CYS A 63 -2.21 -1.53 18.03
N ASN A 64 -2.16 -0.21 18.30
CA ASN A 64 -1.28 0.70 17.58
C ASN A 64 0.21 0.40 17.84
N GLN A 65 0.56 0.08 19.09
CA GLN A 65 1.93 -0.30 19.47
C GLN A 65 2.32 -1.64 18.83
N MET A 66 1.42 -2.62 18.84
CA MET A 66 1.63 -3.93 18.19
C MET A 66 1.96 -3.76 16.70
N LEU A 67 1.18 -2.95 15.98
CA LEU A 67 1.43 -2.65 14.57
C LEU A 67 2.77 -1.95 14.34
N LYS A 68 3.14 -0.98 15.20
CA LYS A 68 4.42 -0.28 15.10
C LYS A 68 5.61 -1.23 15.28
N VAL A 69 5.54 -2.13 16.25
CA VAL A 69 6.58 -3.13 16.51
C VAL A 69 6.72 -4.10 15.33
N ALA A 70 5.61 -4.59 14.76
CA ALA A 70 5.69 -5.42 13.55
C ALA A 70 6.23 -4.65 12.33
N ALA A 71 5.87 -3.38 12.16
CA ALA A 71 6.43 -2.54 11.11
C ALA A 71 7.95 -2.33 11.29
N PHE A 72 8.41 -2.19 12.53
CA PHE A 72 9.84 -2.13 12.85
C PHE A 72 10.56 -3.43 12.44
N PHE A 73 10.01 -4.59 12.76
CA PHE A 73 10.59 -5.87 12.30
C PHE A 73 10.62 -5.99 10.76
N CYS A 74 9.56 -5.56 10.07
CA CYS A 74 9.54 -5.52 8.60
C CYS A 74 10.66 -4.66 7.99
N ASN A 75 11.07 -3.60 8.67
CA ASN A 75 12.14 -2.69 8.24
C ASN A 75 13.55 -3.28 8.45
N ILE A 76 13.71 -4.16 9.45
CA ILE A 76 14.98 -4.86 9.72
C ILE A 76 15.16 -6.08 8.81
N ASP A 77 14.07 -6.67 8.33
CA ASP A 77 14.11 -7.77 7.36
C ASP A 77 14.75 -7.32 6.03
N LYS A 78 15.07 -8.30 5.17
CA LYS A 78 15.75 -8.12 3.88
C LYS A 78 15.14 -6.95 3.08
N PRO A 79 15.95 -6.13 2.39
CA PRO A 79 15.44 -4.95 1.68
C PRO A 79 14.36 -5.32 0.65
N LEU A 80 13.25 -4.56 0.67
CA LEU A 80 12.10 -4.74 -0.26
C LEU A 80 12.37 -4.22 -1.67
N VAL A 81 13.36 -3.34 -1.79
CA VAL A 81 13.82 -2.72 -3.03
C VAL A 81 15.30 -3.00 -3.14
N LYS A 82 15.71 -3.62 -4.25
CA LYS A 82 17.12 -3.64 -4.63
C LYS A 82 17.36 -2.40 -5.47
N ASN A 83 18.31 -1.58 -5.06
CA ASN A 83 18.81 -0.48 -5.87
C ASN A 83 19.63 -1.02 -7.04
#